data_AF-A0A4R2I8B1-F1
#
_entry.id   AF-A0A4R2I8B1-F1
#
_cell.length_a   1.000
_cell.length_b   1.000
_cell.length_c   1.000
_cell.angle_alpha   90.00
_cell.angle_beta   90.00
_cell.angle_gamma   90.00
#
_symmetry.space_group_name_H-M   'P 1'
#
loop_
_entity.id
_entity.type
_entity.pdbx_description
1 polymer ?
#
loop_
_entity_poly.entity_id
_entity_poly.type
_entity_poly.pdbx_seq_one_letter_code
_entity_poly.pdbx_strand_id
1 'polypeptide(L)'
;MSTAATTAAALATDGATALTLDAPIRRWSAPPPETKPRRRTIPGATTEPRPVRACSGEDLGRHVEPPALRLTRRGRMLVTALSVLVFGSAIVVLGLRITGVLQPGPDFTHTVPVQVAPGQSLWSIAKDTNPGQDPAIVVEKIANLNNLGTPADVIPGQTLQIPIAR
;
A
#
# COMPACT_ATOMS: atom_id res chain seq x y z
N MET A 1 -27.95 -55.53 -18.73
CA MET A 1 -27.00 -56.32 -19.54
C MET A 1 -25.59 -55.93 -19.12
N SER A 2 -24.75 -56.93 -18.87
CA SER A 2 -23.38 -56.96 -18.31
C SER A 2 -23.20 -56.63 -16.81
N THR A 3 -23.01 -57.60 -15.89
CA THR A 3 -21.87 -58.55 -15.61
C THR A 3 -20.56 -57.82 -15.30
N ALA A 4 -19.71 -58.16 -14.31
CA ALA A 4 -19.61 -59.16 -13.23
C ALA A 4 -18.47 -58.62 -12.29
N ALA A 5 -18.61 -58.64 -10.97
CA ALA A 5 -18.02 -59.61 -10.03
C ALA A 5 -16.49 -59.84 -10.11
N THR A 6 -15.88 -60.05 -8.93
CA THR A 6 -14.57 -60.70 -8.62
C THR A 6 -13.52 -59.70 -8.08
N THR A 7 -13.19 -59.62 -6.78
CA THR A 7 -12.73 -60.59 -5.77
C THR A 7 -11.20 -60.72 -5.70
N ALA A 8 -10.71 -60.71 -4.44
CA ALA A 8 -9.45 -61.26 -3.90
C ALA A 8 -8.15 -60.47 -4.20
N ALA A 9 -7.43 -59.95 -3.20
CA ALA A 9 -6.75 -60.57 -2.05
C ALA A 9 -5.27 -60.89 -2.34
N ALA A 10 -4.40 -60.51 -1.40
CA ALA A 10 -3.05 -61.01 -1.06
C ALA A 10 -2.16 -59.80 -0.66
N LEU A 11 -1.92 -59.49 0.61
CA LEU A 11 -0.96 -60.15 1.52
C LEU A 11 0.36 -60.52 0.82
N ALA A 12 1.38 -59.70 1.03
CA ALA A 12 2.77 -60.13 1.01
C ALA A 12 3.60 -59.24 1.94
N THR A 13 3.89 -59.84 3.09
CA THR A 13 4.94 -59.49 4.03
C THR A 13 6.33 -59.67 3.40
N ASP A 14 7.30 -58.99 4.01
CA ASP A 14 8.72 -59.29 4.11
C ASP A 14 9.72 -58.65 3.14
N GLY A 15 10.80 -58.16 3.76
CA GLY A 15 11.97 -57.64 3.07
C GLY A 15 12.80 -56.67 3.88
N ALA A 16 13.25 -57.08 5.08
CA ALA A 16 14.37 -56.43 5.74
C ALA A 16 15.62 -56.47 4.83
N THR A 17 16.26 -55.33 4.60
CA THR A 17 17.66 -55.30 4.15
C THR A 17 18.35 -54.04 4.68
N ALA A 18 19.31 -54.30 5.56
CA ALA A 18 20.20 -53.33 6.15
C ALA A 18 21.12 -52.72 5.07
N LEU A 19 21.20 -51.40 5.00
CA LEU A 19 22.30 -50.69 4.35
C LEU A 19 22.67 -49.44 5.17
N THR A 20 23.63 -49.68 6.07
CA THR A 20 24.84 -48.89 6.31
C THR A 20 24.72 -47.37 6.21
N LEU A 21 24.69 -46.72 7.38
CA LEU A 21 25.04 -45.30 7.52
C LEU A 21 26.54 -45.11 7.18
N ASP A 22 26.82 -44.42 6.08
CA ASP A 22 28.13 -43.78 5.84
C ASP A 22 27.92 -42.26 5.85
N ALA A 23 28.04 -41.67 7.04
CA ALA A 23 27.97 -40.23 7.25
C ALA A 23 29.41 -39.70 7.44
N PRO A 24 29.92 -38.80 6.57
CA PRO A 24 31.24 -38.23 6.78
C PRO A 24 31.21 -37.26 7.97
N ILE A 25 31.97 -37.60 9.02
CA ILE A 25 32.21 -36.76 10.18
C ILE A 25 32.87 -35.45 9.71
N ARG A 26 32.10 -34.36 9.63
CA ARG A 26 32.64 -33.00 9.47
C ARG A 26 33.41 -32.65 10.74
N ARG A 27 34.74 -32.72 10.65
CA ARG A 27 35.67 -32.30 11.68
C ARG A 27 35.54 -30.78 11.87
N TRP A 28 34.83 -30.35 12.91
CA TRP A 28 34.76 -28.94 13.31
C TRP A 28 36.17 -28.47 13.68
N SER A 29 36.76 -27.58 12.87
CA SER A 29 38.00 -26.87 13.24
C SER A 29 37.61 -25.61 14.02
N ALA A 30 38.08 -25.53 15.26
CA ALA A 30 37.89 -24.34 16.08
C ALA A 30 38.63 -23.13 15.48
N PRO A 31 38.07 -21.91 15.53
CA PRO A 31 38.77 -20.70 15.12
C PRO A 31 39.93 -20.37 16.09
N PRO A 32 41.02 -19.74 15.61
CA PRO A 32 42.18 -19.39 16.44
C PRO A 32 41.83 -18.35 17.51
N PRO A 33 42.52 -18.33 18.66
CA PRO A 33 42.23 -17.38 19.73
C PRO A 33 42.63 -15.94 19.32
N GLU A 34 41.65 -15.04 19.30
CA GLU A 34 41.86 -13.59 19.18
C GLU A 34 42.70 -13.07 20.34
N THR A 35 43.91 -12.60 20.04
CA THR A 35 44.78 -11.88 20.96
C THR A 35 44.29 -10.44 21.13
N LYS A 36 43.55 -10.16 22.22
CA LYS A 36 43.24 -8.78 22.62
C LYS A 36 44.52 -8.04 23.04
N PRO A 37 44.81 -6.83 22.53
CA PRO A 37 46.00 -6.09 22.93
C PRO A 37 45.87 -5.63 24.39
N ARG A 38 46.76 -6.16 25.24
CA ARG A 38 46.84 -5.81 26.66
C ARG A 38 47.42 -4.39 26.78
N ARG A 39 46.56 -3.38 26.90
CA ARG A 39 46.95 -1.98 27.13
C ARG A 39 47.69 -1.87 28.46
N ARG A 40 49.01 -1.72 28.40
CA ARG A 40 49.89 -1.57 29.55
C ARG A 40 49.85 -0.10 29.98
N THR A 41 49.06 0.23 30.99
CA THR A 41 49.07 1.56 31.61
C THR A 41 50.41 1.74 32.31
N ILE A 42 51.23 2.67 31.83
CA ILE A 42 52.48 3.08 32.49
C ILE A 42 52.09 4.11 33.56
N PRO A 43 52.32 3.85 34.86
CA PRO A 43 52.16 4.86 35.90
C PRO A 43 53.39 5.77 35.86
N GLY A 44 53.22 6.98 35.36
CA GLY A 44 54.29 7.96 35.23
C GLY A 44 53.82 9.36 35.57
N ALA A 45 54.34 9.85 36.71
CA ALA A 45 54.56 11.24 37.11
C ALA A 45 53.39 12.25 37.01
N THR A 46 53.07 12.80 38.18
CA THR A 46 52.25 13.98 38.44
C THR A 46 52.70 15.17 37.59
N THR A 47 51.95 15.50 36.55
CA THR A 47 51.95 16.83 35.96
C THR A 47 50.50 17.24 35.78
N GLU A 48 50.06 18.20 36.61
CA GLU A 48 48.78 18.87 36.46
C GLU A 48 48.65 19.44 35.03
N PRO A 49 47.55 19.17 34.31
CA PRO A 49 47.29 19.84 33.05
C PRO A 49 46.87 21.28 33.34
N ARG A 50 47.81 22.23 33.21
CA ARG A 50 47.47 23.66 33.14
C ARG A 50 46.53 23.90 31.94
N PRO A 51 45.42 24.64 32.10
CA PRO A 51 44.54 24.97 30.98
C PRO A 51 45.22 26.01 30.09
N VAL A 52 45.92 25.56 29.06
CA VAL A 52 46.34 26.42 27.97
C VAL A 52 45.09 26.73 27.15
N ARG A 53 44.65 27.98 27.21
CA ARG A 53 43.56 28.52 26.40
C ARG A 53 44.00 28.48 24.93
N ALA A 54 43.72 27.38 24.25
CA ALA A 54 43.81 27.28 22.81
C ALA A 54 42.64 28.05 22.20
N CYS A 55 42.84 29.34 21.93
CA CYS A 55 42.09 30.03 20.90
C CYS A 55 42.77 29.70 19.58
N SER A 56 42.28 28.71 18.84
CA SER A 56 42.32 28.64 17.38
C SER A 56 41.82 27.27 16.92
N GLY A 57 41.01 27.24 15.87
CA GLY A 57 40.74 26.03 15.11
C GLY A 57 39.30 25.91 14.68
N GLU A 58 39.03 26.39 13.48
CA GLU A 58 37.86 26.07 12.68
C GLU A 58 37.66 24.55 12.56
N ASP A 59 36.76 23.98 13.36
CA ASP A 59 36.23 22.63 13.11
C ASP A 59 34.90 22.73 12.36
N LEU A 60 35.07 22.79 11.04
CA LEU A 60 34.31 22.05 10.03
C LEU A 60 33.06 21.31 10.55
N GLY A 61 31.90 21.76 10.10
CA GLY A 61 30.75 20.88 9.83
C GLY A 61 30.37 19.93 10.96
N ARG A 62 29.88 20.46 12.08
CA ARG A 62 29.04 19.68 12.98
C ARG A 62 27.77 19.31 12.20
N HIS A 63 27.78 18.14 11.55
CA HIS A 63 26.54 17.41 11.33
C HIS A 63 25.91 17.29 12.72
N VAL A 64 24.90 18.13 12.98
CA VAL A 64 23.96 17.88 14.07
C VAL A 64 23.22 16.63 13.64
N GLU A 65 23.83 15.48 13.91
CA GLU A 65 23.14 14.21 13.80
C GLU A 65 21.95 14.35 14.75
N PRO A 66 20.71 14.31 14.23
CA PRO A 66 19.54 14.54 15.05
C PRO A 66 19.60 13.52 16.19
N PRO A 67 19.44 13.95 17.46
CA PRO A 67 19.57 13.07 18.60
C PRO A 67 18.70 11.85 18.33
N ALA A 68 19.33 10.67 18.23
CA ALA A 68 18.64 9.44 17.88
C ALA A 68 17.53 9.23 18.92
N LEU A 69 16.31 9.61 18.54
CA LEU A 69 15.12 9.48 19.36
C LEU A 69 14.94 8.00 19.62
N ARG A 70 15.46 7.53 20.75
CA ARG A 70 15.20 6.19 21.27
C ARG A 70 13.76 6.21 21.74
N LEU A 71 12.85 6.08 20.78
CA LEU A 71 11.48 5.69 21.04
C LEU A 71 11.59 4.38 21.80
N THR A 72 11.41 4.46 23.12
CA THR A 72 11.20 3.29 23.97
C THR A 72 10.15 2.44 23.25
N ARG A 73 10.26 1.11 23.31
CA ARG A 73 9.41 0.18 22.55
C ARG A 73 7.90 0.56 22.48
N ARG A 74 7.41 1.27 23.50
CA ARG A 74 6.08 1.87 23.61
C ARG A 74 5.81 3.04 22.64
N GLY A 75 6.76 3.95 22.43
CA GLY A 75 6.63 5.06 21.47
C GLY A 75 6.52 4.58 20.03
N ARG A 76 7.23 3.51 19.65
CA ARG A 76 7.10 2.91 18.31
C ARG A 76 5.72 2.30 18.08
N MET A 77 5.15 1.65 19.10
CA MET A 77 3.78 1.12 19.05
C MET A 77 2.72 2.23 18.91
N LEU A 78 2.89 3.34 19.62
CA LEU A 78 1.98 4.49 19.53
C LEU A 78 2.00 5.09 18.11
N VAL A 79 3.19 5.29 17.54
CA VAL A 79 3.34 5.83 16.19
C VAL A 79 2.73 4.89 15.15
N THR A 80 2.96 3.58 15.25
CA THR A 80 2.34 2.62 14.33
C THR A 80 0.82 2.61 14.46
N ALA A 81 0.28 2.68 15.69
CA ALA A 81 -1.16 2.71 15.92
C ALA A 81 -1.79 3.98 15.34
N LEU A 82 -1.15 5.14 15.55
CA LEU A 82 -1.58 6.42 14.96
C LEU A 82 -1.53 6.37 13.43
N SER A 83 -0.46 5.87 12.84
CA SER A 83 -0.36 5.73 11.39
C SER A 83 -1.47 4.83 10.85
N VAL A 84 -1.68 3.65 11.44
CA VAL A 84 -2.76 2.73 11.02
C VAL A 84 -4.13 3.39 11.16
N LEU A 85 -4.37 4.15 12.23
CA LEU A 85 -5.63 4.86 12.41
C LEU A 85 -5.84 5.92 11.32
N VAL A 86 -4.82 6.74 11.04
CA VAL A 86 -4.89 7.80 10.02
C VAL A 86 -5.10 7.18 8.64
N PHE A 87 -4.25 6.25 8.22
CA PHE A 87 -4.37 5.61 6.91
C PHE A 87 -5.64 4.76 6.79
N GLY A 88 -6.00 4.03 7.85
CA GLY A 88 -7.22 3.23 7.91
C GLY A 88 -8.46 4.10 7.77
N SER A 89 -8.53 5.23 8.50
CA SER A 89 -9.64 6.17 8.38
C SER A 89 -9.75 6.78 6.98
N ALA A 90 -8.61 7.10 6.34
CA ALA A 90 -8.60 7.63 4.98
C ALA A 90 -9.12 6.60 3.97
N ILE A 91 -8.70 5.34 4.08
CA ILE A 91 -9.19 4.25 3.22
C ILE A 91 -10.69 4.05 3.43
N VAL A 92 -11.15 4.03 4.68
CA VAL A 92 -12.58 3.90 4.99
C VAL A 92 -13.37 5.06 4.41
N VAL A 93 -12.95 6.31 4.65
CA VAL A 93 -13.63 7.49 4.09
C VAL A 93 -13.66 7.44 2.57
N LEU A 94 -12.55 7.08 1.92
CA LEU A 94 -12.50 6.93 0.46
C LEU A 94 -13.43 5.82 -0.02
N GLY A 95 -13.43 4.66 0.65
CA GLY A 95 -14.35 3.57 0.36
C GLY A 95 -15.82 4.00 0.50
N LEU A 96 -16.16 4.71 1.57
CA LEU A 96 -17.50 5.25 1.81
C LEU A 96 -17.91 6.32 0.78
N ARG A 97 -16.95 7.05 0.20
CA ARG A 97 -17.19 7.98 -0.91
C ARG A 97 -17.49 7.21 -2.20
N ILE A 98 -16.71 6.18 -2.51
CA ILE A 98 -16.90 5.33 -3.70
C ILE A 98 -18.25 4.61 -3.66
N THR A 99 -18.66 4.11 -2.50
CA THR A 99 -19.96 3.44 -2.33
C THR A 99 -21.14 4.41 -2.25
N GLY A 100 -20.91 5.73 -2.31
CA GLY A 100 -21.95 6.74 -2.27
C GLY A 100 -22.62 6.92 -0.90
N VAL A 101 -22.15 6.25 0.17
CA VAL A 101 -22.79 6.35 1.50
C VAL A 101 -22.47 7.66 2.21
N LEU A 102 -21.33 8.28 1.89
CA LEU A 102 -20.88 9.54 2.50
C LEU A 102 -21.36 10.78 1.73
N GLN A 103 -21.77 10.59 0.47
CA GLN A 103 -22.38 11.56 -0.43
C GLN A 103 -23.37 10.77 -1.29
N PRO A 104 -24.66 10.74 -0.92
CA PRO A 104 -25.69 10.22 -1.81
C PRO A 104 -25.65 11.07 -3.08
N GLY A 105 -25.10 10.53 -4.15
CA GLY A 105 -25.17 11.16 -5.46
C GLY A 105 -26.63 11.15 -5.95
N PRO A 106 -26.95 11.91 -7.01
CA PRO A 106 -28.28 11.85 -7.60
C PRO A 106 -28.66 10.40 -7.97
N ASP A 107 -29.84 9.96 -7.53
CA ASP A 107 -30.39 8.65 -7.87
C ASP A 107 -30.88 8.65 -9.34
N PHE A 108 -29.96 8.40 -10.26
CA PHE A 108 -30.28 8.23 -11.67
C PHE A 108 -30.96 6.88 -11.89
N THR A 109 -32.28 6.89 -12.10
CA THR A 109 -33.09 5.66 -12.11
C THR A 109 -33.32 5.12 -13.53
N HIS A 110 -33.30 5.98 -14.56
CA HIS A 110 -33.48 5.54 -15.95
C HIS A 110 -32.56 6.28 -16.92
N THR A 111 -32.38 5.70 -18.10
CA THR A 111 -31.59 6.26 -19.19
C THR A 111 -32.48 6.38 -20.43
N VAL A 112 -32.48 7.55 -21.08
CA VAL A 112 -33.29 7.83 -22.27
C VAL A 112 -32.38 8.23 -23.44
N PRO A 113 -32.56 7.64 -24.64
CA PRO A 113 -31.86 8.09 -25.85
C PRO A 113 -32.48 9.41 -26.34
N VAL A 114 -31.67 10.45 -26.42
CA VAL A 114 -32.08 11.76 -26.97
C VAL A 114 -31.11 12.17 -28.06
N GLN A 115 -31.67 12.66 -29.16
CA GLN A 115 -30.90 13.18 -30.27
C GLN A 115 -30.58 14.66 -30.04
N VAL A 116 -29.30 15.03 -30.17
CA VAL A 116 -28.85 16.40 -29.91
C VAL A 116 -29.23 17.30 -31.09
N ALA A 117 -30.01 18.36 -30.84
CA ALA A 117 -30.36 19.34 -31.86
C ALA A 117 -29.19 20.30 -32.16
N PRO A 118 -29.12 20.89 -33.38
CA PRO A 118 -28.13 21.92 -33.69
C PRO A 118 -28.22 23.11 -32.73
N GLY A 119 -27.08 23.51 -32.16
CA GLY A 119 -27.00 24.60 -31.17
C GLY A 119 -27.37 24.20 -29.73
N GLN A 120 -27.74 22.94 -29.50
CA GLN A 120 -28.01 22.41 -28.17
C GLN A 120 -26.71 21.92 -27.52
N SER A 121 -26.51 22.23 -26.24
CA SER A 121 -25.34 21.79 -25.46
C SER A 121 -25.74 20.77 -24.40
N LEU A 122 -24.79 19.94 -23.93
CA LEU A 122 -25.04 19.03 -22.80
C LEU A 122 -25.52 19.77 -21.56
N TRP A 123 -25.04 20.99 -21.34
CA TRP A 123 -25.49 21.82 -20.22
C TRP A 123 -26.97 22.18 -20.31
N SER A 124 -27.43 22.60 -21.49
CA SER A 124 -28.86 22.89 -21.71
C SER A 124 -29.73 21.64 -21.57
N ILE A 125 -29.26 20.50 -22.07
CA ILE A 125 -29.96 19.21 -21.97
C ILE A 125 -30.04 18.76 -20.50
N ALA A 126 -28.94 18.83 -19.77
CA ALA A 126 -28.90 18.45 -18.36
C ALA A 126 -29.86 19.29 -17.52
N LYS A 127 -29.92 20.60 -17.78
CA LYS A 127 -30.82 21.53 -17.07
C LYS A 127 -32.30 21.24 -17.38
N ASP A 128 -32.62 20.88 -18.62
CA ASP A 128 -33.98 20.58 -19.05
C ASP A 128 -34.45 19.22 -18.51
N THR A 129 -33.59 18.20 -18.60
CA THR A 129 -33.92 16.83 -18.17
C THR A 129 -33.92 16.68 -16.65
N ASN A 130 -33.02 17.36 -15.94
CA ASN A 130 -32.82 17.21 -14.48
C ASN A 130 -32.70 18.58 -13.77
N PRO A 131 -33.78 19.37 -13.68
CA PRO A 131 -33.73 20.72 -13.12
C PRO A 131 -33.42 20.78 -11.61
N GLY A 132 -33.65 19.68 -10.88
CA GLY A 132 -33.39 19.57 -9.43
C GLY A 132 -31.96 19.16 -9.06
N GLN A 133 -31.10 18.90 -10.04
CA GLN A 133 -29.73 18.44 -9.83
C GLN A 133 -28.71 19.45 -10.36
N ASP A 134 -27.49 19.39 -9.84
CA ASP A 134 -26.40 20.21 -10.38
C ASP A 134 -26.10 19.79 -11.82
N PRO A 135 -26.28 20.68 -12.82
CA PRO A 135 -26.01 20.36 -14.21
C PRO A 135 -24.56 19.93 -14.46
N ALA A 136 -23.59 20.36 -13.66
CA ALA A 136 -22.19 19.93 -13.82
C ALA A 136 -22.03 18.41 -13.57
N ILE A 137 -22.68 17.89 -12.52
CA ILE A 137 -22.65 16.47 -12.16
C ILE A 137 -23.39 15.63 -13.22
N VAL A 138 -24.53 16.13 -13.70
CA VAL A 138 -25.31 15.45 -14.74
C VAL A 138 -24.53 15.40 -16.06
N VAL A 139 -23.87 16.49 -16.45
CA VAL A 139 -23.06 16.57 -17.67
C VAL A 139 -21.88 15.60 -17.60
N GLU A 140 -21.17 15.53 -16.47
CA GLU A 140 -20.09 14.55 -16.28
C GLU A 140 -20.61 13.12 -16.38
N LYS A 141 -21.78 12.83 -15.80
CA LYS A 141 -22.42 11.52 -15.89
C LYS A 141 -22.84 11.16 -17.31
N ILE A 142 -23.40 12.12 -18.06
CA ILE A 142 -23.73 11.94 -19.49
C ILE A 142 -22.45 11.65 -20.29
N ALA A 143 -21.38 12.41 -20.06
CA ALA A 143 -20.10 12.19 -20.74
C ALA A 143 -19.54 10.80 -20.45
N ASN A 144 -19.55 10.36 -19.19
CA ASN A 144 -19.10 9.02 -18.80
C ASN A 144 -19.96 7.91 -19.43
N LEU A 145 -21.29 8.03 -19.40
CA LEU A 145 -22.21 7.05 -19.99
C LEU A 145 -22.05 6.91 -21.51
N ASN A 146 -21.68 8.00 -22.19
CA ASN A 146 -21.52 8.02 -23.64
C ASN A 146 -20.06 7.94 -24.11
N ASN A 147 -19.11 7.68 -23.19
CA ASN A 147 -17.67 7.67 -23.44
C ASN A 147 -17.16 8.92 -24.18
N LEU A 148 -17.70 10.09 -23.83
CA LEU A 148 -17.24 11.37 -24.38
C LEU A 148 -15.97 11.81 -23.65
N GLY A 149 -14.91 12.11 -24.40
CA GLY A 149 -13.62 12.52 -23.85
C GLY A 149 -13.68 13.87 -23.14
N THR A 150 -14.43 14.82 -23.70
CA THR A 150 -14.84 16.03 -23.00
C THR A 150 -16.34 16.27 -23.17
N PRO A 151 -17.01 16.93 -22.21
CA PRO A 151 -18.43 17.25 -22.35
C PRO A 151 -18.73 18.28 -23.44
N ALA A 152 -17.70 18.92 -24.00
CA ALA A 152 -17.81 19.88 -25.09
C ALA A 152 -17.75 19.22 -26.48
N ASP A 153 -17.32 17.96 -26.60
CA ASP A 153 -17.12 17.25 -27.87
C ASP A 153 -18.41 16.66 -28.48
N VAL A 154 -19.56 17.26 -28.19
CA VAL A 154 -20.86 16.75 -28.68
C VAL A 154 -21.15 17.24 -30.09
N ILE A 155 -21.47 16.29 -30.96
CA ILE A 155 -21.79 16.56 -32.37
C ILE A 155 -23.32 16.64 -32.54
N PRO A 156 -23.85 17.69 -33.20
CA PRO A 156 -25.27 17.75 -33.54
C PRO A 156 -25.72 16.52 -34.35
N GLY A 157 -26.90 15.99 -34.02
CA GLY A 157 -27.45 14.78 -34.64
C GLY A 157 -26.99 13.46 -34.00
N GLN A 158 -26.07 13.51 -33.04
CA GLN A 158 -25.67 12.35 -32.25
C GLN A 158 -26.78 11.93 -31.28
N THR A 159 -27.03 10.61 -31.18
CA THR A 159 -27.91 10.05 -30.17
C THR A 159 -27.10 9.80 -28.90
N LEU A 160 -27.48 10.47 -27.81
CA LEU A 160 -26.85 10.34 -26.50
C LEU A 160 -27.79 9.70 -25.49
N GLN A 161 -27.24 8.86 -24.64
CA GLN A 161 -27.90 8.26 -23.50
C GLN A 161 -27.88 9.24 -22.33
N ILE A 162 -29.04 9.73 -21.92
CA ILE A 162 -29.16 10.72 -20.85
C ILE A 162 -29.73 10.04 -19.60
N PRO A 163 -29.06 10.15 -18.45
CA PRO A 163 -29.61 9.67 -17.19
C PRO A 163 -30.66 10.66 -16.66
N ILE A 164 -31.84 10.17 -16.28
CA ILE A 164 -32.86 10.94 -15.56
C ILE A 164 -32.75 10.65 -14.06
N ALA A 165 -32.51 11.71 -13.29
CA ALA A 165 -32.59 11.72 -11.84
C ALA A 165 -34.06 11.82 -11.41
N ARG A 166 -34.40 11.13 -10.32
CA ARG A 166 -35.76 11.17 -9.76
C ARG A 166 -35.99 12.40 -8.91
#